data_AF-A0A956CGG9-F1
#
_entry.id   AF-A0A956CGG9-F1
#
_cell.length_a   1.000
_cell.length_b   1.000
_cell.length_c   1.000
_cell.angle_alpha   90.00
_cell.angle_beta   90.00
_cell.angle_gamma   90.00
#
_symmetry.space_group_name_H-M   'P 1'
#
loop_
_entity.id
_entity.type
_entity.pdbx_description
1 polymer ?
#
loop_
_entity_poly.entity_id
_entity_poly.type
_entity_poly.pdbx_seq_one_letter_code
_entity_poly.pdbx_strand_id
1 'polypeptide(L)'
;MRTWRLLCLSVLLVACGGAPTRAPETEPAEPIARRAKDVPDDCTQQPGKPPPQPLIREYTGLAAGARCQREVYTIMGGVTHFLGVKCEYCHVPGDKQAMTHRKRIANWMARDLIPSLALKNGKAKLWCNDCHDGKAKFLGAPRDQKWAVEWMLTHMVDDLQGSDGAALRCRDCHGGNVGTPEFSKKVILTDQLPGRREAKGPPTADVPDAGAPAVDAGAVGADGGA
;
A
#
# COMPACT_ATOMS: atom_id res chain seq x y z
N MET A 1 69.79 -15.30 28.61
CA MET A 1 69.25 -16.22 29.65
C MET A 1 67.84 -16.63 29.24
N ARG A 2 67.58 -17.94 29.28
CA ARG A 2 66.28 -18.63 29.50
C ARG A 2 65.13 -18.41 28.51
N THR A 3 64.87 -19.35 27.58
CA THR A 3 64.08 -20.61 27.70
C THR A 3 62.56 -20.36 27.77
N TRP A 4 61.77 -20.69 26.73
CA TRP A 4 61.10 -22.00 26.48
C TRP A 4 59.74 -22.13 27.20
N ARG A 5 58.63 -22.24 26.42
CA ARG A 5 57.46 -23.14 26.61
C ARG A 5 56.41 -22.86 25.52
N LEU A 6 56.23 -23.82 24.60
CA LEU A 6 55.20 -24.88 24.60
C LEU A 6 53.80 -24.32 24.28
N LEU A 7 53.35 -24.41 23.03
CA LEU A 7 52.62 -25.55 22.44
C LEU A 7 51.26 -25.80 23.13
N CYS A 8 50.18 -25.32 22.51
CA CYS A 8 48.82 -25.83 22.70
C CYS A 8 48.10 -25.82 21.34
N LEU A 9 48.31 -26.92 20.61
CA LEU A 9 47.60 -27.29 19.40
C LEU A 9 46.17 -27.69 19.81
N SER A 10 45.20 -26.79 19.64
CA SER A 10 43.78 -27.08 19.90
C SER A 10 43.12 -27.53 18.60
N VAL A 11 43.02 -28.84 18.43
CA VAL A 11 42.20 -29.49 17.39
C VAL A 11 40.73 -29.31 17.77
N LEU A 12 40.05 -28.35 17.14
CA LEU A 12 38.60 -28.25 17.19
C LEU A 12 38.01 -29.02 16.01
N LEU A 13 37.48 -30.21 16.34
CA LEU A 13 36.57 -30.98 15.50
C LEU A 13 35.31 -30.13 15.24
N VAL A 14 35.23 -29.51 14.06
CA VAL A 14 34.01 -28.87 13.57
C VAL A 14 33.08 -29.98 13.07
N ALA A 15 32.09 -30.31 13.90
CA ALA A 15 31.00 -31.20 13.54
C ALA A 15 30.18 -30.57 12.41
N CYS A 16 29.99 -31.34 11.33
CA CYS A 16 29.04 -31.02 10.26
C CYS A 16 27.61 -31.09 10.81
N GLY A 17 27.12 -29.98 11.38
CA GLY A 17 25.70 -29.79 11.66
C GLY A 17 24.93 -29.79 10.35
N GLY A 18 24.05 -30.77 10.19
CA GLY A 18 23.14 -30.86 9.05
C GLY A 18 22.37 -29.55 8.89
N ALA A 19 22.31 -29.04 7.66
CA ALA A 19 21.58 -27.83 7.34
C ALA A 19 20.12 -27.98 7.82
N PRO A 20 19.56 -26.98 8.54
CA PRO A 20 18.16 -27.02 8.91
C PRO A 20 17.32 -27.19 7.64
N THR A 21 16.43 -28.17 7.65
CA THR A 21 15.43 -28.35 6.61
C THR A 21 14.62 -27.06 6.55
N ARG A 22 14.87 -26.27 5.49
CA ARG A 22 14.16 -25.02 5.23
C ARG A 22 12.67 -25.36 5.24
N ALA A 23 11.92 -24.75 6.15
CA ALA A 23 10.47 -24.83 6.14
C ALA A 23 9.99 -24.51 4.72
N PRO A 24 8.98 -25.22 4.18
CA PRO A 24 8.45 -24.93 2.86
C PRO A 24 8.16 -23.44 2.80
N GLU A 25 8.93 -22.77 1.95
CA GLU A 25 8.77 -21.36 1.64
C GLU A 25 7.36 -21.26 1.08
N THR A 26 6.43 -20.72 1.87
CA THR A 26 5.08 -20.42 1.39
C THR A 26 5.28 -19.61 0.13
N GLU A 27 4.96 -20.20 -1.02
CA GLU A 27 5.12 -19.52 -2.30
C GLU A 27 4.47 -18.14 -2.17
N PRO A 28 5.20 -17.05 -2.46
CA PRO A 28 4.65 -15.72 -2.36
C PRO A 28 3.38 -15.70 -3.21
N ALA A 29 2.25 -15.46 -2.55
CA ALA A 29 0.96 -15.36 -3.21
C ALA A 29 1.11 -14.49 -4.45
N GLU A 30 0.74 -15.03 -5.61
CA GLU A 30 0.88 -14.31 -6.87
C GLU A 30 0.32 -12.90 -6.70
N PRO A 31 1.07 -11.85 -7.11
CA PRO A 31 0.67 -10.48 -6.88
C PRO A 31 -0.70 -10.25 -7.53
N ILE A 32 -1.68 -9.89 -6.70
CA ILE A 32 -3.04 -9.56 -7.12
C ILE A 32 -3.01 -8.17 -7.77
N ALA A 33 -2.35 -8.08 -8.91
CA ALA A 33 -2.10 -6.84 -9.65
C ALA A 33 -2.34 -7.08 -11.14
N ARG A 34 -3.50 -7.66 -11.45
CA ARG A 34 -4.30 -7.56 -12.68
C ARG A 34 -5.43 -8.56 -12.51
N ARG A 35 -6.64 -8.18 -12.94
CA ARG A 35 -7.69 -9.16 -13.23
C ARG A 35 -7.04 -10.24 -14.09
N ALA A 36 -7.03 -11.48 -13.62
CA ALA A 36 -6.47 -12.57 -14.39
C ALA A 36 -7.17 -12.61 -15.76
N LYS A 37 -6.43 -12.83 -16.84
CA LYS A 37 -6.93 -12.62 -18.22
C LYS A 37 -8.14 -13.51 -18.54
N ASP A 38 -8.28 -14.59 -17.79
CA ASP A 38 -9.35 -15.58 -17.82
C ASP A 38 -10.59 -15.18 -17.02
N VAL A 39 -10.52 -14.19 -16.12
CA VAL A 39 -11.68 -13.73 -15.36
C VAL A 39 -12.57 -12.89 -16.27
N PRO A 40 -13.82 -13.33 -16.59
CA PRO A 40 -14.70 -12.64 -17.53
C PRO A 40 -14.95 -11.19 -17.11
N ASP A 41 -14.88 -10.23 -18.03
CA ASP A 41 -15.10 -8.80 -17.75
C ASP A 41 -16.46 -8.55 -17.03
N ASP A 42 -16.41 -7.80 -15.92
CA ASP A 42 -17.55 -7.47 -15.07
C ASP A 42 -18.67 -6.78 -15.83
N CYS A 43 -18.31 -6.01 -16.86
CA CYS A 43 -19.23 -5.18 -17.63
C CYS A 43 -19.64 -5.82 -18.96
N THR A 44 -19.20 -7.05 -19.25
CA THR A 44 -19.67 -7.81 -20.40
C THR A 44 -20.86 -8.69 -20.00
N GLN A 45 -21.86 -8.74 -20.88
CA GLN A 45 -22.99 -9.66 -20.77
C GLN A 45 -22.49 -11.11 -20.79
N GLN A 46 -22.85 -11.89 -19.76
CA GLN A 46 -22.53 -13.31 -19.70
C GLN A 46 -23.77 -14.14 -20.07
N PRO A 47 -23.66 -15.24 -20.83
CA PRO A 47 -24.79 -16.09 -21.17
C PRO A 47 -25.57 -16.54 -19.92
N GLY A 48 -26.90 -16.39 -19.94
CA GLY A 48 -27.78 -16.81 -18.85
C GLY A 48 -27.79 -15.93 -17.59
N LYS A 49 -26.97 -14.87 -17.52
CA LYS A 49 -27.00 -13.90 -16.40
C LYS A 49 -27.75 -12.62 -16.79
N PRO A 50 -28.35 -11.87 -15.84
CA PRO A 50 -28.88 -10.55 -16.14
C PRO A 50 -27.79 -9.60 -16.66
N PRO A 51 -28.15 -8.62 -17.51
CA PRO A 51 -27.21 -7.62 -17.98
C PRO A 51 -26.56 -6.85 -16.82
N PRO A 52 -25.27 -6.48 -16.96
CA PRO A 52 -24.62 -5.60 -16.00
C PRO A 52 -25.42 -4.32 -15.83
N GLN A 53 -25.71 -3.95 -14.58
CA GLN A 53 -26.44 -2.71 -14.30
C GLN A 53 -25.57 -1.51 -14.70
N PRO A 54 -26.16 -0.48 -15.33
CA PRO A 54 -25.45 0.77 -15.60
C PRO A 54 -25.03 1.41 -14.27
N LEU A 55 -24.06 2.32 -14.33
CA LEU A 55 -23.68 3.11 -13.17
C LEU A 55 -24.89 3.92 -12.69
N ILE A 56 -25.22 3.80 -11.40
CA ILE A 56 -26.33 4.58 -10.80
C ILE A 56 -26.01 6.07 -10.70
N ARG A 57 -24.74 6.44 -10.86
CA ARG A 57 -24.21 7.80 -10.80
C ARG A 57 -22.79 7.84 -11.33
N GLU A 58 -22.28 9.03 -11.58
CA GLU A 58 -20.85 9.24 -11.79
C GLU A 58 -20.08 9.04 -10.48
N TYR A 59 -19.00 8.28 -10.55
CA TYR A 59 -18.11 8.01 -9.41
C TYR A 59 -16.85 8.86 -9.54
N THR A 60 -16.25 9.21 -8.40
CA THR A 60 -14.99 9.94 -8.34
C THR A 60 -13.95 9.16 -7.53
N GLY A 61 -12.68 9.56 -7.62
CA GLY A 61 -11.58 8.93 -6.88
C GLY A 61 -11.37 7.47 -7.28
N LEU A 62 -11.38 6.56 -6.31
CA LEU A 62 -11.10 5.12 -6.50
C LEU A 62 -11.93 4.45 -7.59
N ALA A 63 -13.21 4.82 -7.71
CA ALA A 63 -14.14 4.20 -8.66
C ALA A 63 -14.40 5.07 -9.90
N ALA A 64 -13.61 6.12 -10.14
CA ALA A 64 -13.83 7.03 -11.27
C ALA A 64 -13.78 6.35 -12.64
N GLY A 65 -12.97 5.28 -12.77
CA GLY A 65 -12.84 4.51 -14.01
C GLY A 65 -13.84 3.36 -14.17
N ALA A 66 -14.79 3.18 -13.24
CA ALA A 66 -15.75 2.08 -13.34
C ALA A 66 -16.73 2.30 -14.51
N ARG A 67 -17.02 1.25 -15.27
CA ARG A 67 -17.90 1.27 -16.45
C ARG A 67 -19.31 0.78 -16.15
N CYS A 68 -19.46 -0.03 -15.11
CA CYS A 68 -20.75 -0.58 -14.69
C CYS A 68 -20.80 -0.76 -13.17
N GLN A 69 -22.02 -0.94 -12.63
CA GLN A 69 -22.21 -1.02 -11.18
C GLN A 69 -21.49 -2.21 -10.54
N ARG A 70 -21.34 -3.31 -11.28
CA ARG A 70 -20.61 -4.50 -10.82
C ARG A 70 -19.12 -4.19 -10.61
N GLU A 71 -18.49 -3.49 -11.54
CA GLU A 71 -17.07 -3.11 -11.45
C GLU A 71 -16.80 -2.20 -10.26
N VAL A 72 -17.75 -1.32 -9.89
CA VAL A 72 -17.64 -0.53 -8.64
C VAL A 72 -17.54 -1.45 -7.42
N TYR A 73 -18.36 -2.49 -7.35
CA TYR A 73 -18.28 -3.45 -6.24
C TYR A 73 -17.00 -4.27 -6.28
N THR A 74 -16.51 -4.67 -7.46
CA THR A 74 -15.21 -5.35 -7.61
C THR A 74 -14.07 -4.48 -7.08
N ILE A 75 -14.01 -3.20 -7.46
CA ILE A 75 -13.00 -2.25 -6.98
C ILE A 75 -13.07 -2.12 -5.46
N MET A 76 -14.27 -1.89 -4.90
CA MET A 76 -14.43 -1.72 -3.45
C MET A 76 -14.11 -3.00 -2.67
N GLY A 77 -14.46 -4.18 -3.21
CA GLY A 77 -14.08 -5.47 -2.67
C GLY A 77 -12.56 -5.64 -2.61
N GLY A 78 -11.86 -5.30 -3.70
CA GLY A 78 -10.40 -5.28 -3.75
C GLY A 78 -9.80 -4.35 -2.70
N VAL A 79 -10.33 -3.14 -2.55
CA VAL A 79 -9.89 -2.19 -1.50
C VAL A 79 -10.07 -2.80 -0.10
N THR A 80 -11.23 -3.36 0.22
CA THR A 80 -11.44 -3.99 1.54
C THR A 80 -10.46 -5.14 1.80
N HIS A 81 -10.19 -5.95 0.78
CA HIS A 81 -9.27 -7.07 0.87
C HIS A 81 -7.81 -6.60 1.08
N PHE A 82 -7.30 -5.71 0.22
CA PHE A 82 -5.90 -5.26 0.27
C PHE A 82 -5.56 -4.37 1.45
N LEU A 83 -6.55 -3.72 2.05
CA LEU A 83 -6.36 -2.92 3.26
C LEU A 83 -6.69 -3.70 4.54
N GLY A 84 -7.28 -4.90 4.43
CA GLY A 84 -7.73 -5.69 5.58
C GLY A 84 -8.78 -4.98 6.43
N VAL A 85 -9.72 -4.28 5.78
CA VAL A 85 -10.74 -3.46 6.47
C VAL A 85 -12.15 -3.75 5.96
N LYS A 86 -13.15 -3.47 6.80
CA LYS A 86 -14.57 -3.50 6.42
C LYS A 86 -15.00 -2.19 5.75
N CYS A 87 -16.18 -2.19 5.12
CA CYS A 87 -16.76 -1.03 4.43
C CYS A 87 -16.86 0.21 5.32
N GLU A 88 -17.23 0.01 6.58
CA GLU A 88 -17.43 1.05 7.61
C GLU A 88 -16.12 1.75 7.99
N TYR A 89 -14.97 1.18 7.62
CA TYR A 89 -13.69 1.84 7.83
C TYR A 89 -13.62 3.17 7.07
N CYS A 90 -14.16 3.21 5.85
CA CYS A 90 -14.15 4.41 4.99
C CYS A 90 -15.54 5.05 4.84
N HIS A 91 -16.63 4.31 5.03
CA HIS A 91 -17.99 4.80 4.81
C HIS A 91 -18.75 5.02 6.11
N VAL A 92 -19.67 5.99 6.08
CA VAL A 92 -20.66 6.16 7.15
C VAL A 92 -21.78 5.14 6.93
N PRO A 93 -22.22 4.37 7.94
CA PRO A 93 -23.37 3.49 7.83
C PRO A 93 -24.61 4.27 7.36
N GLY A 94 -25.31 3.76 6.34
CA GLY A 94 -26.47 4.44 5.75
C GLY A 94 -26.14 5.55 4.74
N ASP A 95 -24.94 6.14 4.80
CA ASP A 95 -24.50 7.17 3.83
C ASP A 95 -23.10 6.85 3.27
N LYS A 96 -23.08 6.04 2.19
CA LYS A 96 -21.85 5.72 1.47
C LYS A 96 -21.31 6.93 0.69
N GLN A 97 -22.09 7.99 0.50
CA GLN A 97 -21.70 9.18 -0.26
C GLN A 97 -20.92 10.18 0.59
N ALA A 98 -21.22 10.27 1.88
CA ALA A 98 -20.46 11.06 2.85
C ALA A 98 -18.95 10.93 2.66
N MET A 99 -18.26 12.07 2.64
CA MET A 99 -16.81 12.13 2.50
C MET A 99 -16.14 12.11 3.87
N THR A 100 -15.72 10.94 4.32
CA THR A 100 -14.92 10.80 5.54
C THR A 100 -13.46 11.16 5.28
N HIS A 101 -12.68 11.39 6.35
CA HIS A 101 -11.23 11.62 6.23
C HIS A 101 -10.52 10.44 5.53
N ARG A 102 -10.82 9.20 5.92
CA ARG A 102 -10.20 8.00 5.34
C ARG A 102 -10.58 7.82 3.86
N LYS A 103 -11.83 8.07 3.50
CA LYS A 103 -12.28 8.07 2.11
C LYS A 103 -11.59 9.14 1.27
N ARG A 104 -11.35 10.33 1.83
CA ARG A 104 -10.58 11.41 1.19
C ARG A 104 -9.15 10.95 0.89
N ILE A 105 -8.47 10.32 1.86
CA ILE A 105 -7.12 9.76 1.67
C ILE A 105 -7.12 8.71 0.57
N ALA A 106 -8.06 7.75 0.61
CA ALA A 106 -8.13 6.69 -0.38
C ALA A 106 -8.35 7.23 -1.80
N ASN A 107 -9.20 8.26 -1.93
CA ASN A 107 -9.41 8.95 -3.20
C ASN A 107 -8.17 9.71 -3.69
N TRP A 108 -7.45 10.42 -2.81
CA TRP A 108 -6.19 11.08 -3.16
C TRP A 108 -5.12 10.07 -3.55
N MET A 109 -5.02 8.94 -2.85
CA MET A 109 -4.07 7.88 -3.23
C MET A 109 -4.34 7.37 -4.64
N ALA A 110 -5.60 7.07 -4.96
CA ALA A 110 -5.99 6.54 -6.27
C ALA A 110 -5.84 7.56 -7.41
N ARG A 111 -6.17 8.83 -7.14
CA ARG A 111 -6.16 9.90 -8.15
C ARG A 111 -4.78 10.51 -8.35
N ASP A 112 -4.02 10.68 -7.28
CA ASP A 112 -2.83 11.53 -7.26
C ASP A 112 -1.55 10.71 -7.03
N LEU A 113 -1.49 9.93 -5.94
CA LEU A 113 -0.26 9.20 -5.57
C LEU A 113 0.05 8.00 -6.48
N ILE A 114 -0.91 7.11 -6.69
CA ILE A 114 -0.67 5.90 -7.49
C ILE A 114 -0.30 6.26 -8.94
N PRO A 115 -0.97 7.22 -9.61
CA PRO A 115 -0.61 7.59 -10.98
C PRO A 115 0.73 8.32 -11.12
N SER A 116 1.27 8.92 -10.05
CA SER A 116 2.58 9.59 -10.07
C SER A 116 3.76 8.64 -9.90
N LEU A 117 3.50 7.35 -9.66
CA LEU A 117 4.49 6.34 -9.34
C LEU A 117 4.44 5.17 -10.33
N ALA A 118 5.56 4.49 -10.49
CA ALA A 118 5.69 3.26 -11.25
C ALA A 118 6.65 2.29 -10.55
N LEU A 119 6.41 0.98 -10.69
CA LEU A 119 7.33 -0.05 -10.19
C LEU A 119 8.57 -0.10 -11.09
N LYS A 120 9.79 -0.09 -10.51
CA LYS A 120 11.04 -0.13 -11.29
C LYS A 120 11.25 -1.43 -12.06
N ASN A 121 10.68 -2.52 -11.54
CA ASN A 121 10.79 -3.85 -12.14
C ASN A 121 9.96 -4.02 -13.43
N GLY A 122 9.34 -2.95 -13.94
CA GLY A 122 8.52 -2.99 -15.16
C GLY A 122 7.24 -3.81 -15.02
N LYS A 123 6.85 -4.19 -13.79
CA LYS A 123 5.59 -4.88 -13.52
C LYS A 123 4.38 -3.97 -13.79
N ALA A 124 3.20 -4.54 -13.56
CA ALA A 124 1.92 -3.87 -13.71
C ALA A 124 1.82 -2.54 -12.94
N LYS A 125 0.74 -1.81 -13.17
CA LYS A 125 0.45 -0.56 -12.47
C LYS A 125 0.38 -0.81 -10.96
N LEU A 126 0.99 0.09 -10.18
CA LEU A 126 0.94 0.09 -8.72
C LEU A 126 -0.50 0.03 -8.21
N TRP A 127 -0.73 -0.76 -7.16
CA TRP A 127 -2.01 -0.95 -6.52
C TRP A 127 -1.90 -1.00 -4.99
N CYS A 128 -3.04 -1.12 -4.30
CA CYS A 128 -3.13 -0.97 -2.84
C CYS A 128 -2.24 -1.96 -2.09
N ASN A 129 -2.18 -3.22 -2.53
CA ASN A 129 -1.44 -4.28 -1.87
C ASN A 129 0.08 -4.12 -1.98
N ASP A 130 0.58 -3.43 -3.00
CA ASP A 130 2.02 -3.23 -3.19
C ASP A 130 2.64 -2.43 -2.04
N CYS A 131 1.83 -1.62 -1.33
CA CYS A 131 2.27 -0.88 -0.15
C CYS A 131 1.60 -1.34 1.15
N HIS A 132 0.30 -1.68 1.11
CA HIS A 132 -0.46 -1.92 2.35
C HIS A 132 -0.28 -3.32 2.94
N ASP A 133 0.05 -4.33 2.13
CA ASP A 133 0.21 -5.71 2.57
C ASP A 133 -0.91 -6.20 3.53
N GLY A 134 -2.16 -5.98 3.12
CA GLY A 134 -3.34 -6.36 3.89
C GLY A 134 -3.63 -5.47 5.11
N LYS A 135 -2.94 -4.35 5.30
CA LYS A 135 -3.08 -3.47 6.48
C LYS A 135 -3.28 -2.00 6.09
N ALA A 136 -4.42 -1.43 6.48
CA ALA A 136 -4.68 0.00 6.29
C ALA A 136 -3.66 0.91 6.99
N LYS A 137 -3.05 0.45 8.10
CA LYS A 137 -1.98 1.12 8.82
C LYS A 137 -0.77 0.18 8.96
N PHE A 138 0.14 0.21 7.99
CA PHE A 138 1.30 -0.70 7.95
C PHE A 138 2.58 -0.13 8.60
N LEU A 139 2.64 1.18 8.88
CA LEU A 139 3.80 1.86 9.51
C LEU A 139 3.72 1.95 11.04
N GLY A 140 2.84 1.17 11.68
CA GLY A 140 2.61 1.20 13.13
C GLY A 140 1.55 2.21 13.60
N ALA A 141 1.06 2.02 14.83
CA ALA A 141 0.14 2.91 15.52
C ALA A 141 0.54 3.05 17.02
N PRO A 142 1.18 4.15 17.45
CA PRO A 142 1.63 5.30 16.65
C PRO A 142 2.71 4.91 15.63
N ARG A 143 2.94 5.77 14.64
CA ARG A 143 3.97 5.55 13.62
C ARG A 143 5.35 5.50 14.29
N ASP A 144 6.06 4.38 14.12
CA ASP A 144 7.48 4.30 14.49
C ASP A 144 8.30 5.03 13.42
N GLN A 145 9.04 6.07 13.81
CA GLN A 145 9.77 6.90 12.85
C GLN A 145 10.94 6.15 12.21
N LYS A 146 11.65 5.31 12.97
CA LYS A 146 12.80 4.56 12.43
C LYS A 146 12.30 3.54 11.41
N TRP A 147 11.29 2.76 11.79
CA TRP A 147 10.64 1.81 10.89
C TRP A 147 10.09 2.50 9.64
N ALA A 148 9.42 3.64 9.80
CA ALA A 148 8.88 4.37 8.66
C ALA A 148 9.96 4.85 7.69
N VAL A 149 11.12 5.30 8.18
CA VAL A 149 12.23 5.70 7.31
C VAL A 149 12.82 4.49 6.59
N GLU A 150 13.10 3.40 7.29
CA GLU A 150 13.60 2.16 6.67
C GLU A 150 12.62 1.64 5.62
N TRP A 151 11.34 1.54 5.95
CA TRP A 151 10.30 1.09 5.02
C TRP A 151 10.19 1.98 3.79
N MET A 152 10.24 3.31 3.95
CA MET A 152 10.17 4.25 2.83
C MET A 152 11.39 4.14 1.91
N LEU A 153 12.58 3.90 2.46
CA LEU A 153 13.77 3.69 1.64
C LEU A 153 13.63 2.41 0.80
N THR A 154 13.28 1.30 1.45
CA THR A 154 13.21 -0.01 0.76
C THR A 154 12.03 -0.09 -0.21
N HIS A 155 10.83 0.33 0.16
CA HIS A 155 9.64 0.08 -0.64
C HIS A 155 9.17 1.27 -1.49
N MET A 156 9.58 2.50 -1.17
CA MET A 156 9.26 3.65 -2.02
C MET A 156 10.46 4.05 -2.86
N VAL A 157 11.62 4.29 -2.26
CA VAL A 157 12.79 4.80 -3.00
C VAL A 157 13.45 3.71 -3.85
N ASP A 158 13.62 2.50 -3.32
CA ASP A 158 14.31 1.43 -4.03
C ASP A 158 13.41 0.70 -5.03
N ASP A 159 12.14 0.45 -4.69
CA ASP A 159 11.21 -0.31 -5.53
C ASP A 159 10.42 0.55 -6.54
N LEU A 160 10.24 1.84 -6.28
CA LEU A 160 9.43 2.74 -7.11
C LEU A 160 10.27 3.84 -7.78
N GLN A 161 9.76 4.30 -8.90
CA GLN A 161 10.22 5.47 -9.64
C GLN A 161 9.03 6.40 -9.90
N GLY A 162 9.29 7.64 -10.29
CA GLY A 162 8.26 8.52 -10.82
C GLY A 162 7.61 7.91 -12.07
N SER A 163 6.38 8.31 -12.37
CA SER A 163 5.67 7.88 -13.58
C SER A 163 6.39 8.25 -14.88
N ASP A 164 7.29 9.23 -14.83
CA ASP A 164 8.19 9.65 -15.91
C ASP A 164 9.51 8.86 -15.96
N GLY A 165 9.70 7.91 -15.03
CA GLY A 165 10.91 7.11 -14.88
C GLY A 165 11.99 7.73 -14.01
N ALA A 166 11.79 8.92 -13.45
CA ALA A 166 12.77 9.54 -12.58
C ALA A 166 12.95 8.76 -11.26
N ALA A 167 14.19 8.62 -10.80
CA ALA A 167 14.45 8.02 -9.49
C ALA A 167 13.88 8.89 -8.37
N LEU A 168 13.15 8.27 -7.44
CA LEU A 168 12.56 8.97 -6.30
C LEU A 168 13.60 9.32 -5.24
N ARG A 169 13.37 10.44 -4.57
CA ARG A 169 14.11 10.92 -3.40
C ARG A 169 13.12 11.39 -2.35
N CYS A 170 13.55 11.40 -1.08
CA CYS A 170 12.73 11.86 0.04
C CYS A 170 12.08 13.24 -0.23
N ARG A 171 12.87 14.18 -0.77
CA ARG A 171 12.43 15.55 -1.05
C ARG A 171 11.32 15.66 -2.09
N ASP A 172 11.14 14.68 -2.96
CA ASP A 172 10.16 14.75 -4.05
C ASP A 172 8.72 14.66 -3.51
N CYS A 173 8.56 14.09 -2.32
CA CYS A 173 7.28 13.99 -1.61
C CYS A 173 7.24 14.82 -0.31
N HIS A 174 8.39 15.01 0.33
CA HIS A 174 8.50 15.64 1.65
C HIS A 174 8.95 17.11 1.61
N GLY A 175 9.27 17.67 0.45
CA GLY A 175 9.71 19.07 0.29
C GLY A 175 11.16 19.35 0.69
N GLY A 176 11.80 18.45 1.45
CA GLY A 176 13.18 18.57 1.92
C GLY A 176 13.87 17.22 2.12
N ASN A 177 15.15 17.24 2.48
CA ASN A 177 15.88 16.01 2.85
C ASN A 177 15.60 15.67 4.32
N VAL A 178 15.67 14.38 4.68
CA VAL A 178 15.48 13.96 6.07
C VAL A 178 16.45 14.71 6.99
N GLY A 179 15.92 15.34 8.02
CA GLY A 179 16.69 16.12 9.00
C GLY A 179 16.82 17.61 8.70
N THR A 180 16.36 18.09 7.54
CA THR A 180 16.32 19.54 7.24
C THR A 180 15.01 20.18 7.70
N PRO A 181 14.98 21.50 7.96
CA PRO A 181 13.76 22.21 8.34
C PRO A 181 12.63 22.13 7.30
N GLU A 182 12.96 21.94 6.03
CA GLU A 182 12.00 21.85 4.92
C GLU A 182 11.31 20.49 4.83
N PHE A 183 11.77 19.48 5.59
CA PHE A 183 11.20 18.14 5.56
C PHE A 183 9.83 18.08 6.26
N SER A 184 8.77 17.90 5.47
CA SER A 184 7.43 17.65 5.99
C SER A 184 7.23 16.18 6.33
N LYS A 185 6.88 15.86 7.58
CA LYS A 185 6.46 14.49 7.98
C LYS A 185 5.09 14.09 7.42
N LYS A 186 4.31 15.04 6.89
CA LYS A 186 2.95 14.84 6.37
C LYS A 186 2.97 14.96 4.85
N VAL A 187 2.88 13.81 4.18
CA VAL A 187 2.79 13.70 2.71
C VAL A 187 1.36 13.41 2.26
N ILE A 188 0.54 12.81 3.12
CA ILE A 188 -0.84 12.46 2.77
C ILE A 188 -1.63 13.74 2.49
N LEU A 189 -2.26 13.80 1.31
CA LEU A 189 -2.96 14.97 0.77
C LEU A 189 -2.03 16.14 0.37
N THR A 190 -0.75 15.88 0.09
CA THR A 190 0.15 16.90 -0.46
C THR A 190 -0.04 17.08 -1.95
N ASP A 191 0.32 18.26 -2.45
CA ASP A 191 0.49 18.54 -3.88
C ASP A 191 1.92 18.30 -4.38
N GLN A 192 2.86 18.05 -3.46
CA GLN A 192 4.24 17.69 -3.74
C GLN A 192 4.34 16.21 -4.15
N LEU A 193 4.01 15.89 -5.39
CA LEU A 193 4.19 14.55 -5.95
C LEU A 193 5.09 14.60 -7.19
N PRO A 194 5.98 13.61 -7.38
CA PRO A 194 6.85 13.53 -8.55
C PRO A 194 6.02 13.47 -9.84
N GLY A 195 6.52 14.07 -10.93
CA GLY A 195 5.85 14.02 -12.23
C GLY A 195 4.51 14.75 -12.34
N ARG A 196 3.97 15.28 -11.22
CA ARG A 196 2.79 16.14 -11.27
C ARG A 196 3.23 17.48 -11.85
N ARG A 197 2.95 17.69 -13.15
CA ARG A 197 2.92 19.04 -13.72
C ARG A 197 2.01 19.85 -12.81
N GLU A 198 2.49 20.96 -12.25
CA GLU A 198 1.68 21.87 -11.44
C GLU A 198 0.30 22.01 -12.08
N ALA A 199 -0.70 21.34 -11.48
CA ALA A 199 -2.06 21.53 -11.91
C ALA A 199 -2.39 22.97 -11.50
N LYS A 200 -2.46 23.89 -12.46
CA LYS A 200 -2.90 25.28 -12.28
C LYS A 200 -4.38 25.34 -11.88
N GLY A 201 -4.75 24.72 -10.78
CA GLY A 201 -6.07 24.77 -10.18
C GLY A 201 -5.98 25.36 -8.77
N PRO A 202 -7.01 26.08 -8.31
CA PRO A 202 -7.01 26.67 -6.98
C PRO A 202 -6.97 25.58 -5.89
N PRO A 203 -6.27 25.82 -4.76
CA PRO A 203 -6.22 24.89 -3.64
C PRO A 203 -7.65 24.62 -3.14
N THR A 204 -8.01 23.35 -3.00
CA THR A 204 -9.33 22.97 -2.47
C THR A 204 -9.36 23.31 -0.98
N ALA A 205 -10.35 24.12 -0.57
CA ALA A 205 -10.52 24.59 0.80
C ALA A 205 -10.43 23.46 1.84
N ASP A 206 -9.67 23.72 2.90
CA ASP A 206 -9.45 22.82 4.03
C ASP A 206 -10.78 22.41 4.68
N VAL A 207 -11.17 21.15 4.50
CA VAL A 207 -12.25 20.56 5.30
C VAL A 207 -11.65 20.10 6.62
N PRO A 208 -12.13 20.62 7.77
CA PRO A 208 -11.55 20.33 9.08
C PRO A 208 -11.46 18.84 9.33
N ASP A 209 -10.35 18.44 9.95
CA ASP A 209 -10.06 17.08 10.33
C ASP A 209 -11.03 16.68 11.44
N ALA A 210 -12.20 16.16 11.07
CA ALA A 210 -13.15 15.59 12.03
C ALA A 210 -12.44 14.38 12.65
N GLY A 211 -11.85 14.60 13.84
CA GLY A 211 -11.07 13.64 14.59
C GLY A 211 -11.75 12.28 14.57
N ALA A 212 -11.19 11.36 13.77
CA ALA A 212 -11.75 10.02 13.70
C ALA A 212 -11.64 9.43 15.11
N PRO A 213 -12.74 8.91 15.70
CA PRO A 213 -12.64 8.17 16.94
C PRO A 213 -11.63 7.04 16.74
N ALA A 214 -10.77 6.82 17.73
CA ALA A 214 -9.87 5.69 17.78
C ALA A 214 -10.74 4.42 17.71
N VAL A 215 -10.84 3.83 16.52
CA VAL A 215 -11.41 2.50 16.37
C VAL A 215 -10.36 1.55 16.93
N ASP A 216 -10.68 0.99 18.09
CA ASP A 216 -9.90 -0.05 18.72
C ASP A 216 -9.75 -1.18 17.71
N ALA A 217 -8.52 -1.48 17.32
CA ALA A 217 -8.22 -2.59 16.42
C ALA A 217 -8.36 -3.88 17.22
N GLY A 218 -9.61 -4.29 17.45
CA GLY A 218 -9.94 -5.54 18.10
C GLY A 218 -9.21 -6.69 17.39
N ALA A 219 -8.40 -7.41 18.16
CA ALA A 219 -7.64 -8.57 17.73
C ALA A 219 -8.55 -9.53 16.96
N VAL A 220 -8.17 -9.84 15.72
CA VAL A 220 -8.73 -10.97 14.98
C VAL A 220 -8.24 -12.22 15.68
N GLY A 221 -9.11 -12.82 16.51
CA GLY A 221 -8.88 -14.11 17.15
C GLY A 221 -8.72 -15.18 16.09
N ALA A 222 -7.61 -15.93 16.18
CA ALA A 222 -7.38 -17.13 15.40
C ALA A 222 -8.09 -18.30 16.10
N ASP A 223 -9.37 -18.51 15.77
CA ASP A 223 -10.08 -19.73 16.15
C ASP A 223 -10.09 -20.68 14.93
N GLY A 224 -9.05 -21.51 14.84
CA GLY A 224 -8.97 -22.63 13.91
C GLY A 224 -9.02 -23.94 14.70
N GLY A 225 -10.22 -24.47 14.89
CA GLY A 225 -10.44 -25.82 15.41
C GLY A 225 -10.83 -26.78 14.29
N ALA A 226 -10.12 -27.89 14.20
CA ALA A 226 -10.63 -29.23 13.92
C ALA A 226 -9.63 -30.24 14.51
#